data_AF-A0A7J5YRR0-F1
#
_entry.id   AF-A0A7J5YRR0-F1
#
_cell.length_a   1.000
_cell.length_b   1.000
_cell.length_c   1.000
_cell.angle_alpha   90.00
_cell.angle_beta   90.00
_cell.angle_gamma   90.00
#
_symmetry.space_group_name_H-M   'P 1'
#
loop_
_entity.id
_entity.type
_entity.pdbx_description
1 polymer ?
#
loop_
_entity_poly.entity_id
_entity_poly.type
_entity_poly.pdbx_seq_one_letter_code
_entity_poly.pdbx_strand_id
1 'polypeptide(L)'
;MSEQYLLRQTVPSRPPANHTPYKELLKQLTTQQHAILIDLGRTFPTHPYFQAQLGAGQLSLYNLLKAYSLLDPEVGYCQGLSFIAGVLLLHLGEEDAFYMLKFLMYDVGLRKQYRPDMIILQVKVTHSHTESLCPKYRIYSSSHFENLSPFP
;
A
#
# COMPACT_ATOMS: atom_id res chain seq x y z
N MET A 1 23.04 16.37 11.84
CA MET A 1 23.20 15.42 10.70
C MET A 1 22.97 13.96 11.14
N SER A 2 21.97 13.68 11.99
CA SER A 2 21.83 12.37 12.66
C SER A 2 20.45 11.72 12.51
N GLU A 3 19.36 12.49 12.32
CA GLU A 3 18.01 11.90 12.22
C GLU A 3 17.65 11.42 10.80
N GLN A 4 18.10 12.14 9.76
CA GLN A 4 17.90 11.74 8.37
C GLN A 4 18.61 10.43 8.00
N TYR A 5 19.69 10.08 8.73
CA TYR A 5 20.42 8.83 8.55
C TYR A 5 19.72 7.66 9.25
N LEU A 6 19.15 7.88 10.44
CA LEU A 6 18.40 6.87 11.19
C LEU A 6 17.10 6.46 10.49
N LEU A 7 16.38 7.41 9.88
CA LEU A 7 15.20 7.12 9.05
C LEU A 7 15.53 6.29 7.80
N ARG A 8 16.80 6.28 7.37
CA ARG A 8 17.27 5.52 6.22
C ARG A 8 17.55 4.05 6.55
N GLN A 9 17.69 3.67 7.83
CA GLN A 9 18.36 2.40 8.21
C GLN A 9 17.55 1.34 8.96
N THR A 10 16.28 1.49 9.32
CA THR A 10 15.70 0.53 10.31
C THR A 10 14.91 -0.67 9.80
N VAL A 11 14.74 -0.91 8.50
CA VAL A 11 14.11 -2.18 8.09
C VAL A 11 14.72 -2.71 6.79
N PRO A 12 15.38 -3.90 6.81
CA PRO A 12 15.80 -4.55 5.58
C PRO A 12 14.58 -4.76 4.70
N SER A 13 14.64 -4.30 3.45
CA SER A 13 13.78 -4.77 2.37
C SER A 13 14.14 -6.24 2.12
N ARG A 14 13.75 -7.11 3.06
CA ARG A 14 13.96 -8.54 2.92
C ARG A 14 13.12 -8.94 1.71
N PRO A 15 13.72 -9.50 0.64
CA PRO A 15 12.92 -10.07 -0.42
C PRO A 15 11.96 -11.09 0.22
N PRO A 16 10.74 -11.23 -0.31
CA PRO A 16 9.78 -12.16 0.28
C PRO A 16 10.43 -13.53 0.31
N ALA A 17 10.54 -14.12 1.51
CA ALA A 17 11.03 -15.49 1.66
C ALA A 17 10.15 -16.47 0.86
N ASN A 18 8.92 -16.06 0.55
CA ASN A 18 8.00 -16.76 -0.34
C ASN A 18 8.25 -16.39 -1.81
N HIS A 19 8.88 -17.31 -2.53
CA HIS A 19 8.88 -17.39 -4.00
C HIS A 19 7.64 -18.12 -4.54
N THR A 20 6.58 -18.24 -3.75
CA THR A 20 5.35 -18.92 -4.13
C THR A 20 4.80 -18.30 -5.41
N PRO A 21 4.62 -19.08 -6.50
CA PRO A 21 4.13 -18.55 -7.76
C PRO A 21 2.66 -18.11 -7.61
N TYR A 22 2.27 -17.13 -8.42
CA TYR A 22 0.94 -16.51 -8.35
C TYR A 22 -0.20 -17.53 -8.32
N LYS A 23 -0.13 -18.53 -9.20
CA LYS A 23 -1.14 -19.60 -9.32
C LYS A 23 -1.31 -20.43 -8.05
N GLU A 24 -0.27 -20.63 -7.25
CA GLU A 24 -0.36 -21.36 -5.98
C GLU A 24 -0.94 -20.49 -4.86
N LEU A 25 -0.70 -19.17 -4.89
CA LEU A 25 -1.32 -18.23 -3.95
C LEU A 25 -2.83 -18.16 -4.16
N LEU A 26 -3.30 -18.22 -5.42
CA LEU A 26 -4.74 -18.17 -5.72
C LEU A 26 -5.52 -19.36 -5.18
N LYS A 27 -4.88 -20.52 -4.97
CA LYS A 27 -5.53 -21.71 -4.40
C LYS A 27 -5.77 -21.60 -2.89
N GLN A 28 -5.06 -20.71 -2.21
CA GLN A 28 -5.15 -20.55 -0.76
C GLN A 28 -6.33 -19.65 -0.37
N LEU A 29 -6.66 -19.59 0.91
CA LEU A 29 -7.69 -18.69 1.46
C LEU A 29 -7.02 -17.49 2.14
N THR A 30 -7.54 -16.29 1.91
CA THR A 30 -7.10 -15.07 2.61
C THR A 30 -8.09 -14.71 3.72
N THR A 31 -7.57 -14.29 4.87
CA THR A 31 -8.39 -13.73 5.95
C THR A 31 -8.88 -12.32 5.63
N GLN A 32 -8.32 -11.67 4.60
CA GLN A 32 -8.60 -10.29 4.20
C GLN A 32 -9.75 -10.15 3.19
N GLN A 33 -10.49 -11.24 2.93
CA GLN A 33 -11.53 -11.28 1.89
C GLN A 33 -12.55 -10.16 2.03
N HIS A 34 -13.03 -9.89 3.25
CA HIS A 34 -14.06 -8.87 3.48
C HIS A 34 -13.55 -7.45 3.14
N ALA A 35 -12.35 -7.10 3.58
CA ALA A 35 -11.75 -5.79 3.31
C ALA A 35 -11.51 -5.59 1.80
N ILE A 36 -11.02 -6.63 1.11
CA ILE A 36 -10.83 -6.59 -0.34
C ILE A 36 -12.16 -6.36 -1.06
N LEU A 37 -13.21 -7.13 -0.73
CA LEU A 37 -14.51 -7.02 -1.39
C LEU A 37 -15.14 -5.63 -1.25
N ILE A 38 -14.98 -4.97 -0.10
CA ILE A 38 -15.45 -3.59 0.10
C ILE A 38 -14.75 -2.63 -0.86
N ASP A 39 -13.44 -2.75 -1.00
CA ASP A 39 -12.65 -1.84 -1.82
C ASP A 39 -12.80 -2.12 -3.32
N LEU A 40 -13.13 -3.35 -3.74
CA LEU A 40 -13.45 -3.65 -5.15
C LEU A 40 -14.56 -2.74 -5.68
N GLY A 41 -15.65 -2.59 -4.93
CA GLY A 41 -16.79 -1.76 -5.34
C GLY A 41 -16.48 -0.27 -5.37
N ARG A 42 -15.39 0.17 -4.73
CA ARG A 42 -14.95 1.58 -4.66
C ARG A 42 -13.83 1.88 -5.65
N THR A 43 -13.22 0.87 -6.25
CA THR A 43 -12.06 1.02 -7.13
C THR A 43 -12.50 1.20 -8.57
N PHE A 44 -12.36 2.44 -9.07
CA PHE A 44 -12.73 2.83 -10.44
C PHE A 44 -14.13 2.36 -10.88
N PRO A 45 -15.20 2.64 -10.11
CA PRO A 45 -16.53 2.05 -10.32
C PRO A 45 -17.17 2.47 -11.66
N THR A 46 -16.73 3.58 -12.25
CA THR A 46 -17.22 4.08 -13.54
C THR A 46 -16.38 3.62 -14.72
N HIS A 47 -15.26 2.94 -14.48
CA HIS A 47 -14.38 2.47 -15.55
C HIS A 47 -14.97 1.20 -16.19
N PRO A 48 -15.08 1.10 -17.53
CA PRO A 48 -15.75 -0.02 -18.19
C PRO A 48 -15.25 -1.41 -17.81
N TYR A 49 -13.96 -1.53 -17.49
CA TYR A 49 -13.34 -2.78 -17.05
C TYR A 49 -13.76 -3.22 -15.63
N PHE A 50 -14.07 -2.27 -14.73
CA PHE A 50 -14.37 -2.51 -13.31
C PHE A 50 -15.84 -2.26 -12.94
N GLN A 51 -16.64 -1.66 -13.84
CA GLN A 51 -18.04 -1.28 -13.56
C GLN A 51 -18.97 -2.46 -13.29
N ALA A 52 -18.68 -3.63 -13.88
CA ALA A 52 -19.50 -4.82 -13.69
C ALA A 52 -19.19 -5.45 -12.33
N GLN A 53 -20.20 -5.51 -11.46
CA GLN A 53 -20.07 -6.13 -10.15
C GLN A 53 -19.68 -7.61 -10.29
N LEU A 54 -18.54 -7.98 -9.70
CA LEU A 54 -17.94 -9.32 -9.85
C LEU A 54 -17.73 -9.74 -11.32
N GLY A 55 -17.59 -8.77 -12.23
CA GLY A 55 -17.17 -9.01 -13.60
C GLY A 55 -15.67 -9.33 -13.68
N ALA A 56 -15.18 -9.62 -14.90
CA ALA A 56 -13.80 -10.05 -15.12
C ALA A 56 -12.76 -9.12 -14.47
N GLY A 57 -12.87 -7.80 -14.62
CA GLY A 57 -11.93 -6.86 -14.01
C GLY A 57 -11.96 -6.85 -12.49
N GLN A 58 -13.13 -6.92 -11.86
CA GLN A 58 -13.22 -7.00 -10.40
C GLN A 58 -12.69 -8.33 -9.86
N LEU A 59 -12.90 -9.44 -10.57
CA LEU A 59 -12.34 -10.75 -10.20
C LEU A 59 -10.82 -10.79 -10.35
N SER A 60 -10.27 -10.22 -11.43
CA SER A 60 -8.82 -10.07 -11.60
C SER A 60 -8.22 -9.19 -10.51
N LEU A 61 -8.88 -8.09 -10.15
CA LEU A 61 -8.47 -7.23 -9.04
C LEU A 61 -8.51 -7.96 -7.70
N TYR A 62 -9.57 -8.73 -7.44
CA TYR A 62 -9.68 -9.57 -6.26
C TYR A 62 -8.53 -10.56 -6.16
N ASN A 63 -8.24 -11.30 -7.24
CA ASN A 63 -7.17 -12.28 -7.31
C ASN A 63 -5.80 -11.65 -7.02
N LEU A 64 -5.52 -10.48 -7.60
CA LEU A 64 -4.29 -9.72 -7.37
C LEU A 64 -4.09 -9.38 -5.90
N LEU A 65 -5.12 -8.78 -5.30
CA LEU A 65 -5.10 -8.31 -3.91
C LEU A 65 -5.05 -9.48 -2.92
N LYS A 66 -5.80 -10.54 -3.19
CA LYS A 66 -5.76 -11.80 -2.44
C LYS A 66 -4.35 -12.39 -2.46
N ALA A 67 -3.77 -12.59 -3.65
CA ALA A 67 -2.45 -13.18 -3.76
C ALA A 67 -1.38 -12.32 -3.07
N TYR A 68 -1.45 -11.00 -3.20
CA TYR A 68 -0.55 -10.09 -2.51
C TYR A 68 -0.67 -10.20 -0.98
N SER A 69 -1.90 -10.24 -0.45
CA SER A 69 -2.15 -10.37 1.00
C SER A 69 -1.57 -11.65 1.61
N LEU A 70 -1.46 -12.71 0.80
CA LEU A 70 -0.86 -13.99 1.19
C LEU A 70 0.66 -14.01 1.01
N LEU A 71 1.17 -13.28 0.02
CA LEU A 71 2.60 -13.14 -0.24
C LEU A 71 3.29 -12.33 0.87
N ASP A 72 2.66 -11.24 1.33
CA ASP A 72 3.17 -10.37 2.40
C ASP A 72 2.23 -10.37 3.61
N PRO A 73 2.23 -11.40 4.48
CA PRO A 73 1.34 -11.43 5.64
C PRO A 73 1.60 -10.32 6.67
N GLU A 74 2.78 -9.69 6.66
CA GLU A 74 3.12 -8.59 7.56
C GLU A 74 2.31 -7.33 7.21
N VAL A 75 2.12 -7.07 5.91
CA VAL A 75 1.27 -5.98 5.42
C VAL A 75 -0.18 -6.44 5.26
N GLY A 76 -0.37 -7.67 4.77
CA GLY A 76 -1.65 -8.22 4.37
C GLY A 76 -2.28 -7.40 3.25
N TYR A 77 -3.55 -7.06 3.43
CA TYR A 77 -4.26 -6.10 2.60
C TYR A 77 -4.40 -4.79 3.35
N CYS A 78 -3.89 -3.70 2.76
CA CYS A 78 -4.05 -2.36 3.31
C CYS A 78 -5.04 -1.55 2.45
N GLN A 79 -5.88 -0.74 3.10
CA GLN A 79 -6.91 0.05 2.43
C GLN A 79 -6.28 0.96 1.36
N GLY A 80 -6.89 0.99 0.18
CA GLY A 80 -6.41 1.78 -0.96
C GLY A 80 -5.34 1.11 -1.83
N LEU A 81 -4.80 -0.05 -1.43
CA LEU A 81 -3.92 -0.85 -2.30
C LEU A 81 -4.63 -1.29 -3.59
N SER A 82 -5.96 -1.43 -3.54
CA SER A 82 -6.81 -1.73 -4.69
C SER A 82 -6.66 -0.73 -5.84
N PHE A 83 -6.42 0.55 -5.56
CA PHE A 83 -6.24 1.56 -6.62
C PHE A 83 -4.93 1.36 -7.39
N ILE A 84 -3.84 1.03 -6.70
CA ILE A 84 -2.57 0.72 -7.35
C ILE A 84 -2.73 -0.54 -8.20
N ALA A 85 -3.26 -1.61 -7.62
CA ALA A 85 -3.53 -2.86 -8.33
C ALA A 85 -4.46 -2.66 -9.54
N GLY A 86 -5.48 -1.81 -9.39
CA GLY A 86 -6.41 -1.44 -10.45
C GLY A 86 -5.70 -0.72 -11.60
N VAL A 87 -4.84 0.26 -11.33
CA VAL A 87 -4.04 0.94 -12.36
C VAL A 87 -3.14 -0.04 -13.11
N LEU A 88 -2.51 -0.98 -12.41
CA LEU A 88 -1.67 -2.00 -13.06
C LEU A 88 -2.49 -2.89 -14.00
N LEU A 89 -3.67 -3.34 -13.57
CA LEU A 89 -4.57 -4.18 -14.38
C LEU A 89 -5.14 -3.45 -15.62
N LEU A 90 -5.14 -2.13 -15.64
CA LEU A 90 -5.52 -1.38 -16.85
C LEU A 90 -4.45 -1.42 -17.94
N HIS A 91 -3.20 -1.74 -17.60
CA HIS A 91 -2.06 -1.68 -18.52
C HIS A 91 -1.37 -3.04 -18.72
N LEU A 92 -1.63 -4.01 -17.85
CA LEU A 92 -0.94 -5.31 -17.80
C LEU A 92 -1.95 -6.45 -17.68
N GLY A 93 -1.54 -7.65 -18.09
CA GLY A 93 -2.26 -8.88 -17.77
C GLY A 93 -2.23 -9.17 -16.26
N GLU A 94 -3.15 -9.99 -15.77
CA GLU A 94 -3.31 -10.28 -14.33
C GLU A 94 -2.02 -10.79 -13.67
N GLU A 95 -1.34 -11.76 -14.26
CA GLU A 95 -0.11 -12.33 -13.69
C GLU A 95 1.06 -11.31 -13.72
N ASP A 96 1.19 -10.54 -14.80
CA ASP A 96 2.20 -9.48 -14.93
C ASP A 96 1.96 -8.33 -13.94
N ALA A 97 0.68 -7.94 -13.77
CA ALA A 97 0.27 -6.93 -12.79
C ALA A 97 0.63 -7.36 -11.36
N PHE A 98 0.57 -8.67 -11.04
CA PHE A 98 0.94 -9.19 -9.74
C PHE A 98 2.46 -9.06 -9.50
N TYR A 99 3.28 -9.45 -10.48
CA TYR A 99 4.73 -9.31 -10.36
C TYR A 99 5.16 -7.85 -10.32
N MET A 100 4.49 -6.97 -11.06
CA MET A 100 4.73 -5.53 -10.96
C MET A 100 4.33 -4.98 -9.59
N LEU A 101 3.18 -5.39 -9.04
CA LEU A 101 2.77 -5.00 -7.69
C LEU A 101 3.79 -5.47 -6.64
N LYS A 102 4.26 -6.72 -6.75
CA LYS A 102 5.32 -7.25 -5.89
C LYS A 102 6.59 -6.39 -5.97
N PHE A 103 7.02 -6.05 -7.18
CA PHE A 103 8.20 -5.19 -7.40
C PHE A 103 8.02 -3.80 -6.78
N LEU A 104 6.87 -3.15 -6.98
CA LEU A 104 6.59 -1.85 -6.36
C LEU A 104 6.61 -1.92 -4.82
N MET A 105 6.06 -2.99 -4.25
CA MET A 105 5.95 -3.10 -2.80
C MET A 105 7.29 -3.43 -2.14
N TYR A 106 8.07 -4.35 -2.72
CA TYR A 106 9.33 -4.82 -2.14
C TYR A 106 10.56 -4.03 -2.61
N ASP A 107 10.75 -3.92 -3.92
CA ASP A 107 11.96 -3.34 -4.52
C ASP A 107 11.93 -1.81 -4.48
N VAL A 108 10.79 -1.19 -4.83
CA VAL A 108 10.60 0.27 -4.66
C VAL A 108 10.34 0.63 -3.20
N GLY A 109 9.94 -0.34 -2.38
CA GLY A 109 9.75 -0.17 -0.93
C GLY A 109 8.45 0.52 -0.55
N LEU A 110 7.45 0.53 -1.44
CA LEU A 110 6.15 1.14 -1.19
C LEU A 110 5.43 0.52 0.03
N ARG A 111 5.71 -0.77 0.32
CA ARG A 111 5.16 -1.49 1.49
C ARG A 111 5.37 -0.76 2.82
N LYS A 112 6.44 0.04 2.93
CA LYS A 112 6.74 0.83 4.15
C LYS A 112 5.64 1.85 4.47
N GLN A 113 4.92 2.33 3.46
CA GLN A 113 3.82 3.30 3.64
C GLN A 113 2.50 2.63 3.98
N TYR A 114 2.35 1.34 3.67
CA TYR A 114 1.12 0.56 3.83
C TYR A 114 1.12 -0.30 5.10
N ARG A 115 2.16 -0.18 5.95
CA ARG A 115 2.17 -0.85 7.25
C ARG A 115 1.03 -0.31 8.11
N PRO A 116 0.36 -1.18 8.89
CA PRO A 116 -0.80 -0.80 9.70
C PRO A 116 -0.50 0.26 10.76
N ASP A 117 0.78 0.42 11.14
CA ASP A 117 1.24 1.45 12.06
C ASP A 117 1.11 2.87 11.47
N MET A 118 1.04 3.02 10.14
CA MET A 118 0.92 4.29 9.40
C MET A 118 1.99 5.34 9.74
N ILE A 119 3.03 4.96 10.49
CA ILE A 119 4.07 5.87 11.03
C ILE A 119 4.76 6.58 9.88
N ILE A 120 5.12 5.84 8.83
CA ILE A 120 5.81 6.40 7.66
C ILE A 120 4.90 7.36 6.88
N LEU A 121 3.60 7.09 6.81
CA LEU A 121 2.67 8.00 6.15
C LEU A 121 2.53 9.29 6.97
N GLN A 122 2.37 9.18 8.29
CA GLN A 122 2.29 10.34 9.18
C GLN A 122 3.54 11.22 9.09
N VAL A 123 4.74 10.63 9.15
CA VAL A 123 6.00 11.37 9.01
C VAL A 123 6.07 12.11 7.67
N LYS A 124 5.68 11.45 6.57
CA LYS A 124 5.69 12.09 5.23
C LYS A 124 4.68 13.22 5.14
N VAL A 125 3.46 13.05 5.66
CA VAL A 125 2.43 14.10 5.65
C VAL A 125 2.90 15.30 6.47
N THR A 126 3.40 15.08 7.70
CA THR A 126 3.91 16.15 8.56
C THR A 126 5.09 16.89 7.93
N HIS A 127 6.04 16.16 7.33
CA HIS A 127 7.17 16.79 6.62
C HIS A 127 6.71 17.60 5.41
N SER A 128 5.79 17.07 4.60
CA SER A 128 5.26 17.79 3.43
C SER A 128 4.47 19.05 3.83
N HIS A 129 3.69 18.97 4.92
CA HIS A 129 2.94 20.10 5.45
C HIS A 129 3.89 21.20 5.96
N THR A 130 4.90 20.83 6.75
CA THR A 130 5.88 21.78 7.30
C THR A 130 6.75 22.44 6.23
N GLU A 131 7.06 21.74 5.14
CA GLU A 131 7.78 22.32 3.99
C GLU A 131 6.92 23.27 3.14
N SER A 132 5.61 23.01 3.04
CA SER A 132 4.66 23.89 2.35
C SER A 132 4.39 25.21 3.11
N LEU A 133 4.64 25.23 4.43
CA LEU A 133 4.47 26.41 5.26
C LEU A 133 5.63 27.41 5.08
N CYS A 134 5.28 28.70 5.00
CA CYS A 134 6.25 29.79 5.10
C CYS A 134 7.11 29.65 6.37
N PRO A 135 8.43 29.96 6.34
CA PRO A 135 9.35 29.72 7.46
C PRO A 135 8.90 30.26 8.82
N LYS A 136 8.17 31.40 8.84
CA LYS A 136 7.59 31.99 10.06
C LYS A 136 6.56 31.11 10.75
N TYR A 137 5.81 30.29 10.02
CA TYR A 137 4.74 29.44 10.55
C TYR A 137 5.19 28.01 10.85
N ARG A 138 6.40 27.63 10.39
CA ARG A 138 6.98 26.30 10.59
C ARG A 138 7.16 25.97 12.09
N ILE A 139 7.59 26.95 12.89
CA ILE A 139 7.88 26.79 14.33
C ILE A 139 6.59 26.64 15.17
N TYR A 140 5.50 27.31 14.77
CA TYR A 140 4.20 27.23 15.43
C TYR A 140 3.45 25.93 15.09
N SER A 141 3.61 25.44 13.85
CA SER A 141 3.07 24.15 13.42
C SER A 141 3.76 22.99 14.15
N SER A 142 5.10 22.95 14.18
CA SER A 142 5.85 21.89 14.85
C SER A 142 5.50 21.76 16.33
N SER A 143 5.44 22.89 17.06
CA SER A 143 5.07 22.89 18.48
C SER A 143 3.61 22.46 18.74
N HIS A 144 2.68 22.74 17.82
CA HIS A 144 1.30 22.28 17.96
C HIS A 144 1.15 20.78 17.63
N PHE A 145 1.88 20.27 16.64
CA PHE A 145 1.88 18.84 16.29
C PHE A 145 2.61 17.97 17.33
N GLU A 146 3.68 18.45 17.94
CA GLU A 146 4.35 17.76 19.07
C GLU A 146 3.40 17.59 20.27
N ASN A 147 2.59 18.60 20.56
CA ASN A 147 1.60 18.55 21.64
C ASN A 147 0.37 17.65 21.34
N LEU A 148 0.17 17.27 20.07
CA LEU A 148 -0.94 16.40 19.63
C LEU A 148 -0.48 14.96 19.32
N SER A 149 0.83 14.68 19.35
CA SER A 149 1.37 13.34 19.21
C SER A 149 1.10 12.51 20.47
N PRO A 150 0.46 11.33 20.39
CA PRO A 150 0.33 10.43 21.52
C PRO A 150 1.61 9.62 21.79
N PHE A 151 2.70 9.87 21.05
CA PHE A 151 3.97 9.17 21.24
C PHE A 151 4.99 10.07 21.97
N PRO A 152 5.63 9.57 23.04
CA PRO A 152 6.70 10.26 23.75
C PRO A 152 7.99 10.37 22.92
#